data_AF-A0A183F8D7-F1
#
_entry.id   AF-A0A183F8D7-F1
#
_cell.length_a   1.000
_cell.length_b   1.000
_cell.length_c   1.000
_cell.angle_alpha   90.00
_cell.angle_beta   90.00
_cell.angle_gamma   90.00
#
_symmetry.space_group_name_H-M   'P 1'
#
loop_
_entity.id
_entity.type
_entity.pdbx_description
1 polymer ?
#
loop_
_entity_poly.entity_id
_entity_poly.type
_entity_poly.pdbx_seq_one_letter_code
_entity_poly.pdbx_strand_id
1 'polypeptide(L)'
;MLALVPGVSPSEEVSECLKKCIGPLAKLDRSFHYVFNHYEEVCDLLERGAFCSRKCSSEDQQKFHQYTTFYRIHCVDYEEAVRNLHVFLVCRDRCHNSYKVEKTDEKEKKMKIGCM
;
A
#
# COMPACT_ATOMS: atom_id res chain seq x y z
N MET A 1 3.68 -16.52 -19.66
CA MET A 1 3.96 -17.11 -18.34
C MET A 1 3.92 -15.98 -17.32
N LEU A 2 2.87 -15.88 -16.51
CA LEU A 2 2.78 -14.88 -15.45
C LEU A 2 3.64 -15.36 -14.27
N ALA A 3 4.68 -14.60 -13.94
CA ALA A 3 5.57 -14.93 -12.82
C ALA A 3 4.79 -14.83 -11.50
N LEU A 4 4.83 -15.93 -10.75
CA LEU A 4 4.21 -16.11 -9.43
C LEU A 4 4.71 -15.03 -8.45
N VAL A 5 3.77 -14.30 -7.87
CA VAL A 5 4.02 -13.51 -6.67
C VAL A 5 4.22 -14.50 -5.50
N PRO A 6 5.32 -14.44 -4.73
CA PRO A 6 5.51 -15.31 -3.58
C PRO A 6 4.42 -15.00 -2.54
N GLY A 7 3.58 -15.99 -2.21
CA GLY A 7 2.54 -15.88 -1.19
C GLY A 7 1.10 -16.21 -1.63
N VAL A 8 0.86 -16.48 -2.92
CA VAL A 8 -0.44 -16.93 -3.41
C VAL A 8 -0.45 -18.47 -3.43
N SER A 9 -1.32 -19.09 -2.62
CA SER A 9 -1.57 -20.52 -2.66
C SER A 9 -2.15 -20.94 -4.03
N PRO A 10 -1.90 -22.16 -4.53
CA PRO A 10 -2.20 -22.53 -5.92
C PRO A 10 -3.68 -22.73 -6.27
N SER A 11 -4.63 -22.30 -5.44
CA SER A 11 -6.03 -22.77 -5.55
C SER A 11 -7.10 -21.70 -5.32
N GLU A 12 -6.84 -20.45 -5.66
CA GLU A 12 -7.92 -19.48 -5.87
C GLU A 12 -7.81 -18.98 -7.30
N GLU A 13 -8.66 -19.52 -8.18
CA GLU A 13 -8.79 -19.00 -9.53
C GLU A 13 -9.10 -17.51 -9.44
N VAL A 14 -8.18 -16.69 -9.93
CA VAL A 14 -8.40 -15.25 -10.05
C VAL A 14 -9.65 -15.06 -10.90
N SER A 15 -10.64 -14.36 -10.37
CA SER A 15 -11.90 -14.17 -11.09
C SER A 15 -11.67 -13.47 -12.42
N GLU A 16 -12.55 -13.69 -13.40
CA GLU A 16 -12.47 -12.98 -14.68
C GLU A 16 -12.58 -11.46 -14.51
N CYS A 17 -13.32 -11.00 -13.50
CA CYS A 17 -13.41 -9.58 -13.17
C CYS A 17 -12.05 -9.03 -12.73
N LEU A 18 -11.40 -9.72 -11.79
CA LEU A 18 -10.09 -9.32 -11.27
C LEU A 18 -9.02 -9.40 -12.36
N LYS A 19 -9.00 -10.47 -13.17
CA LYS A 19 -8.09 -10.63 -14.31
C LYS A 19 -8.19 -9.45 -15.28
N LYS A 20 -9.40 -8.99 -15.58
CA LYS A 20 -9.61 -7.83 -16.45
C LYS A 20 -9.03 -6.54 -15.84
N CYS A 21 -9.23 -6.32 -14.54
CA CYS A 21 -8.80 -5.09 -13.88
C CYS A 21 -7.29 -5.04 -13.61
N ILE A 22 -6.64 -6.19 -13.38
CA ILE A 22 -5.19 -6.27 -13.15
C ILE A 22 -4.39 -6.51 -14.43
N GLY A 23 -5.02 -7.03 -15.48
CA GLY A 23 -4.34 -7.42 -16.73
C GLY A 23 -3.37 -6.38 -17.30
N PRO A 24 -3.73 -5.08 -17.35
CA PRO A 24 -2.78 -4.04 -17.78
C PRO A 24 -1.57 -3.88 -16.86
N LEU A 25 -1.77 -3.89 -15.54
CA LEU A 25 -0.71 -3.78 -14.53
C LEU A 25 0.19 -5.02 -14.48
N ALA A 26 -0.36 -6.20 -14.79
CA ALA A 26 0.35 -7.47 -14.83
C ALA A 26 1.35 -7.58 -15.99
N LYS A 27 1.28 -6.67 -16.98
CA LYS A 27 2.21 -6.60 -18.12
C LYS A 27 3.41 -5.68 -17.86
N LEU A 28 3.36 -4.87 -16.81
CA LEU A 28 4.43 -3.94 -16.46
C LEU A 28 5.63 -4.70 -15.90
N ASP A 29 6.83 -4.17 -16.14
CA ASP A 29 8.02 -4.67 -15.45
C ASP A 29 7.96 -4.28 -13.97
N ARG A 30 8.15 -5.27 -13.10
CA ARG A 30 8.09 -5.12 -11.66
C ARG A 30 9.48 -4.79 -11.10
N SER A 31 10.06 -3.69 -11.58
CA SER A 31 11.34 -3.17 -11.13
C SER A 31 11.21 -1.72 -10.69
N PHE A 32 11.95 -1.31 -9.67
CA PHE A 32 11.95 0.08 -9.23
C PHE A 32 12.39 1.03 -10.34
N HIS A 33 13.38 0.61 -11.14
CA HIS A 33 13.86 1.40 -12.29
C HIS A 33 12.75 1.69 -13.29
N TYR A 34 11.96 0.67 -13.67
CA TYR A 34 10.83 0.85 -14.56
C TYR A 34 9.78 1.78 -13.93
N VAL A 35 9.38 1.52 -12.69
CA VAL A 35 8.34 2.32 -12.01
C VAL A 35 8.72 3.79 -11.90
N PHE A 36 9.99 4.10 -11.61
CA PHE A 36 10.43 5.49 -11.52
C PHE A 36 10.53 6.18 -12.89
N ASN A 37 10.96 5.46 -13.93
CA ASN A 37 11.03 6.02 -15.29
C ASN A 37 9.66 6.17 -15.97
N HIS A 38 8.68 5.38 -15.55
CA HIS A 38 7.33 5.32 -16.11
C HIS A 38 6.25 5.71 -15.09
N TYR A 39 6.59 6.56 -14.13
CA TYR A 39 5.77 6.89 -12.96
C TYR A 39 4.32 7.24 -13.33
N GLU A 40 4.12 8.23 -14.20
CA GLU A 40 2.78 8.71 -14.59
C GLU A 40 1.94 7.58 -15.22
N GLU A 41 2.54 6.81 -16.12
CA GLU A 41 1.87 5.69 -16.79
C GLU A 41 1.44 4.61 -15.79
N VAL A 42 2.32 4.27 -14.85
CA VAL A 42 2.06 3.27 -13.81
C VAL A 42 0.91 3.74 -12.92
N CYS A 43 0.89 5.02 -12.52
CA CYS A 43 -0.15 5.57 -11.67
C CYS A 43 -1.50 5.69 -12.38
N ASP A 44 -1.52 6.08 -13.65
CA ASP A 44 -2.72 6.08 -14.49
C ASP A 44 -3.33 4.67 -14.62
N LEU A 45 -2.48 3.66 -14.85
CA LEU A 45 -2.92 2.26 -14.93
C LEU A 45 -3.46 1.76 -13.59
N LEU A 46 -2.84 2.17 -12.49
CA LEU A 46 -3.27 1.83 -11.14
C LEU A 46 -4.64 2.42 -10.83
N GLU A 47 -4.87 3.69 -11.15
CA GLU A 47 -6.15 4.37 -10.96
C GLU A 47 -7.26 3.73 -11.82
N ARG A 48 -7.00 3.48 -13.10
CA ARG A 48 -7.95 2.78 -13.99
C ARG A 48 -8.29 1.38 -13.48
N GLY A 49 -7.28 0.64 -12.99
CA GLY A 49 -7.47 -0.67 -12.38
C GLY A 49 -8.32 -0.61 -11.11
N ALA A 50 -8.08 0.39 -10.25
CA ALA A 50 -8.86 0.60 -9.02
C ALA A 50 -10.31 0.99 -9.32
N PHE A 51 -10.55 1.81 -10.35
CA PHE A 51 -11.91 2.13 -10.79
C PHE A 51 -12.62 0.89 -11.38
N CYS A 52 -11.91 0.06 -12.14
CA CYS A 52 -12.41 -1.20 -12.67
C CYS A 52 -12.84 -2.16 -11.54
N SER A 53 -11.99 -2.33 -10.52
CA SER A 53 -12.21 -3.33 -9.46
C SER A 53 -13.41 -3.01 -8.56
N ARG A 54 -13.87 -1.75 -8.49
CA ARG A 54 -15.10 -1.35 -7.77
C ARG A 54 -16.35 -2.12 -8.22
N LYS A 55 -16.34 -2.66 -9.43
CA LYS A 55 -17.44 -3.48 -9.99
C LYS A 55 -17.29 -4.98 -9.70
N CYS A 56 -16.15 -5.40 -9.17
CA CYS A 56 -15.88 -6.78 -8.78
C CYS A 56 -16.36 -7.04 -7.33
N SER A 57 -16.31 -8.30 -6.90
CA SER A 57 -16.65 -8.69 -5.53
C SER A 57 -15.74 -8.00 -4.50
N SER A 58 -16.19 -7.92 -3.24
CA SER A 58 -15.36 -7.39 -2.15
C SER A 58 -14.03 -8.14 -2.00
N GLU A 59 -14.06 -9.46 -2.19
CA GLU A 59 -12.89 -10.32 -2.17
C GLU A 59 -11.90 -9.97 -3.31
N ASP A 60 -12.42 -9.77 -4.52
CA ASP A 60 -11.59 -9.36 -5.67
C ASP A 60 -10.99 -7.97 -5.50
N GLN A 61 -11.73 -7.05 -4.87
CA GLN A 61 -11.22 -5.72 -4.53
C GLN A 61 -10.05 -5.83 -3.54
N GLN A 62 -10.18 -6.65 -2.50
CA GLN A 62 -9.09 -6.91 -1.56
C GLN A 62 -7.87 -7.52 -2.25
N LYS A 63 -8.08 -8.52 -3.12
CA LYS A 63 -7.02 -9.14 -3.92
C LYS A 63 -6.35 -8.13 -4.85
N PHE A 64 -7.12 -7.27 -5.53
CA PHE A 64 -6.58 -6.18 -6.34
C PHE A 64 -5.64 -5.28 -5.51
N HIS A 65 -6.06 -4.86 -4.32
CA HIS A 65 -5.21 -4.06 -3.44
C HIS A 65 -3.93 -4.77 -3.01
N GLN A 66 -3.99 -6.07 -2.73
CA GLN A 66 -2.81 -6.87 -2.41
C GLN A 66 -1.84 -6.93 -3.60
N TYR A 67 -2.33 -7.33 -4.78
CA TYR A 67 -1.51 -7.45 -5.99
C TYR A 67 -0.84 -6.15 -6.40
N THR A 68 -1.54 -5.02 -6.24
CA THR A 68 -1.08 -3.72 -6.70
C THR A 68 -0.25 -2.95 -5.66
N THR A 69 0.00 -3.53 -4.49
CA THR A 69 0.72 -2.86 -3.39
C THR A 69 2.09 -2.35 -3.83
N PHE A 70 2.82 -3.11 -4.66
CA PHE A 70 4.13 -2.69 -5.17
C PHE A 70 4.04 -1.36 -5.93
N TYR A 71 3.09 -1.22 -6.85
CA TYR A 71 2.91 0.02 -7.61
C TYR A 71 2.32 1.15 -6.76
N ARG A 72 1.37 0.82 -5.88
CA ARG A 72 0.64 1.81 -5.06
C ARG A 72 1.53 2.57 -4.07
N ILE A 73 2.55 1.91 -3.50
CA ILE A 73 3.50 2.56 -2.58
C ILE A 73 4.29 3.67 -3.29
N HIS A 74 4.49 3.54 -4.60
CA HIS A 74 5.29 4.49 -5.36
C HIS A 74 4.46 5.64 -5.92
N CYS A 75 3.17 5.44 -6.20
CA CYS A 75 2.26 6.50 -6.63
C CYS A 75 1.87 7.40 -5.45
N VAL A 76 2.50 8.57 -5.36
CA VAL A 76 2.53 9.41 -4.15
C VAL A 76 1.19 10.12 -3.83
N ASP A 77 0.26 10.26 -4.77
CA ASP A 77 -0.99 11.00 -4.49
C ASP A 77 -2.25 10.15 -4.23
N TYR A 78 -2.14 8.83 -4.02
CA TYR A 78 -3.28 8.07 -3.47
C TYR A 78 -3.41 8.23 -1.94
N GLU A 79 -2.32 8.60 -1.26
CA GLU A 79 -2.29 8.68 0.20
C GLU A 79 -2.07 10.08 0.78
N GLU A 80 -1.57 11.07 0.03
CA GLU A 80 -1.39 12.42 0.58
C GLU A 80 -2.73 13.16 0.78
N ALA A 81 -3.73 12.93 -0.07
CA ALA A 81 -5.11 13.44 0.13
C ALA A 81 -5.87 12.74 1.28
N VAL A 82 -5.62 11.45 1.51
CA VAL A 82 -6.33 10.66 2.53
C VAL A 82 -5.67 10.75 3.91
N ARG A 83 -4.33 10.88 3.98
CA ARG A 83 -3.59 10.95 5.25
C ARG A 83 -3.58 12.34 5.88
N ASN A 84 -3.59 13.42 5.10
CA ASN A 84 -3.51 14.77 5.66
C ASN A 84 -4.79 15.24 6.38
N LEU A 85 -5.95 14.64 6.11
CA LEU A 85 -7.21 15.00 6.77
C LEU A 85 -7.51 14.18 8.05
N HIS A 86 -7.06 12.92 8.14
CA HIS A 86 -7.45 12.03 9.24
C HIS A 86 -6.33 11.70 10.24
N VAL A 87 -5.06 11.67 9.82
CA VAL A 87 -3.95 11.30 10.71
C VAL A 87 -3.46 12.51 11.52
N PHE A 88 -3.49 13.72 10.95
CA PHE A 88 -3.06 14.93 11.65
C PHE A 88 -3.94 15.27 12.87
N LEU A 89 -5.25 15.06 12.80
CA LEU A 89 -6.16 15.36 13.92
C LEU A 89 -6.04 14.32 15.05
N VAL A 90 -5.93 13.03 14.73
CA VAL A 90 -5.84 11.96 15.73
C VAL A 90 -4.48 11.94 16.45
N CYS A 91 -3.39 12.25 15.74
CA CYS A 91 -2.06 12.33 16.35
C CYS A 91 -1.87 13.59 17.20
N ARG A 92 -2.45 14.73 16.81
CA ARG A 92 -2.37 15.98 17.60
C ARG A 92 -3.00 15.83 18.98
N ASP A 93 -4.17 15.18 19.06
CA ASP A 93 -4.89 15.05 20.33
C ASP A 93 -4.25 14.01 21.27
N ARG A 94 -3.50 13.04 20.73
CA ARG A 94 -2.76 12.04 21.53
C ARG A 94 -1.38 12.49 21.99
N CYS A 95 -0.69 13.36 21.24
CA CYS A 95 0.68 13.78 21.58
C CYS A 95 0.75 14.93 22.58
N HIS A 96 -0.33 15.67 22.83
CA HIS A 96 -0.27 16.85 23.69
C HIS A 96 -0.28 16.55 25.22
N ASN A 97 -0.43 15.28 25.62
CA ASN A 97 -0.64 14.89 27.03
C ASN A 97 0.42 13.97 27.67
N SER A 98 1.55 13.67 27.01
CA SER A 98 2.46 12.61 27.50
C SER A 98 3.92 12.99 27.76
N TYR A 99 4.33 14.26 27.72
CA TYR A 99 5.72 14.64 28.04
C TYR A 99 5.83 15.73 29.10
N LYS A 100 5.55 15.35 30.34
CA LYS A 100 6.39 15.76 31.48
C LYS A 100 7.17 14.53 31.93
N VAL A 101 8.28 14.25 31.28
CA VAL A 101 9.20 13.20 31.72
C VAL A 101 10.49 13.86 32.16
N GLU A 102 10.70 13.90 33.48
CA GLU A 102 11.98 14.25 34.09
C GLU A 102 13.06 13.27 33.61
N LYS A 103 14.18 13.80 33.13
CA LYS A 103 15.30 13.03 32.60
C LYS A 103 16.13 12.47 33.74
N THR A 104 16.17 11.14 33.87
CA THR A 104 17.24 10.43 34.57
C THR A 104 17.73 9.26 33.71
N ASP A 105 19.05 9.11 33.64
CA ASP A 105 19.80 8.29 32.65
C ASP A 105 19.50 6.77 32.69
N GLU A 106 18.87 6.26 33.73
CA GLU A 106 18.63 4.81 33.85
C GLU A 106 17.53 4.27 32.92
N LYS A 107 16.59 5.12 32.46
CA LYS A 107 15.48 4.67 31.60
C LYS A 107 15.85 4.53 30.12
N GLU A 108 16.89 5.21 29.63
CA GLU A 108 17.30 5.12 28.21
C GLU A 108 17.77 3.72 27.81
N LYS A 109 18.36 2.95 28.74
CA LYS A 109 18.84 1.58 28.44
C LYS A 109 17.71 0.56 28.25
N LYS A 110 16.51 0.78 28.79
CA LYS A 110 15.38 -0.15 28.63
C LYS A 110 14.56 0.10 27.37
N MET A 111 14.69 1.27 26.73
CA MET A 111 13.87 1.64 25.56
C MET A 111 14.41 1.10 24.22
N LYS A 112 15.58 0.44 24.21
CA LYS A 112 16.16 -0.18 23.01
C LYS A 112 15.64 -1.60 22.69
N ILE A 113 14.69 -2.12 23.45
CA ILE A 113 14.03 -3.41 23.16
C ILE A 113 12.53 -3.12 22.98
N GLY A 114 12.12 -2.78 21.77
CA GLY A 114 10.70 -2.53 21.51
C GLY A 114 10.40 -1.77 20.24
N CYS A 115 10.99 -2.19 19.12
CA CYS A 115 10.45 -2.03 17.77
C CYS A 115 11.10 -3.11 16.89
N MET A 116 10.52 -4.31 16.92
CA MET A 116 10.46 -5.20 15.76
C MET A 116 9.03 -5.19 15.27
#